data_AF-A0A946B2K7-F1
#
_entry.id   AF-A0A946B2K7-F1
#
_cell.length_a   1.000
_cell.length_b   1.000
_cell.length_c   1.000
_cell.angle_alpha   90.00
_cell.angle_beta   90.00
_cell.angle_gamma   90.00
#
_symmetry.space_group_name_H-M   'P 1'
#
loop_
_entity.id
_entity.type
_entity.pdbx_description
1 polymer ?
#
loop_
_entity_poly.entity_id
_entity_poly.type
_entity_poly.pdbx_seq_one_letter_code
_entity_poly.pdbx_strand_id
1 'polypeptide(L)'
;MSDFTEIWVYLSSSPLLHLTLTLIAYQIGDWAYKRSGGLAVLNPVLLAVAMLVAVLLITDTDYGTFFEGAKFVHFLLGPATVALAIPLYNQLEQVKRSLPALLSSLALGSATGALSAIGIAWALGAGPTVVASIAPKSVTVAIAMGV
;
A
#
# COMPACT_ATOMS: atom_id res chain seq x y z
N MET A 1 3.02 -12.96 26.46
CA MET A 1 1.77 -13.71 26.13
C MET A 1 0.51 -12.85 26.26
N SER A 2 0.62 -11.54 26.54
CA SER A 2 -0.49 -10.58 26.66
C SER A 2 -0.83 -9.85 25.35
N ASP A 3 0.15 -9.65 24.44
CA ASP A 3 -0.06 -8.87 23.20
C ASP A 3 -1.15 -9.45 22.29
N PHE A 4 -1.16 -10.76 22.08
CA PHE A 4 -2.10 -11.39 21.13
C PHE A 4 -3.56 -11.28 21.62
N THR A 5 -3.76 -11.36 22.93
CA THR A 5 -5.07 -11.25 23.57
C THR A 5 -5.53 -9.79 23.62
N GLU A 6 -4.64 -8.83 23.86
CA GLU A 6 -4.96 -7.39 23.75
C GLU A 6 -5.33 -6.99 22.32
N ILE A 7 -4.59 -7.47 21.32
CA ILE A 7 -4.95 -7.28 19.90
C ILE A 7 -6.35 -7.86 19.64
N TRP A 8 -6.66 -9.06 20.11
CA TRP A 8 -7.96 -9.70 19.91
C TRP A 8 -9.13 -8.95 20.58
N VAL A 9 -8.95 -8.47 21.81
CA VAL A 9 -9.98 -7.72 22.55
C VAL A 9 -10.20 -6.33 21.94
N TYR A 10 -9.14 -5.65 21.51
CA TYR A 10 -9.21 -4.38 20.80
C TYR A 10 -9.92 -4.54 19.45
N LEU A 11 -9.63 -5.62 18.70
CA LEU A 11 -10.27 -5.98 17.44
C LEU A 11 -11.78 -6.24 17.57
N SER A 12 -12.25 -6.76 18.71
CA SER A 12 -13.66 -7.10 18.90
C SER A 12 -14.59 -5.90 19.17
N SER A 13 -14.04 -4.75 19.57
CA SER A 13 -14.84 -3.66 20.16
C SER A 13 -15.20 -2.51 19.20
N SER A 14 -14.48 -2.32 18.09
CA SER A 14 -14.66 -1.21 17.13
C SER A 14 -13.94 -1.38 15.76
N PRO A 15 -12.77 -2.06 15.64
CA PRO A 15 -12.00 -2.15 14.40
C PRO A 15 -12.61 -2.93 13.23
N LEU A 16 -13.58 -3.82 13.47
CA LEU A 16 -14.14 -4.66 12.40
C LEU A 16 -14.87 -3.85 11.32
N LEU A 17 -15.45 -2.70 11.65
CA LEU A 17 -16.21 -1.89 10.68
C LEU A 17 -15.29 -1.37 9.57
N HIS A 18 -14.16 -0.74 9.90
CA HIS A 18 -13.26 -0.18 8.90
C HIS A 18 -12.56 -1.25 8.07
N LEU A 19 -12.23 -2.40 8.69
CA LEU A 19 -11.70 -3.55 7.97
C LEU A 19 -12.73 -4.15 7.01
N THR A 20 -13.97 -4.37 7.46
CA THR A 20 -15.05 -4.89 6.60
C THR A 20 -15.37 -3.90 5.48
N LEU A 21 -15.39 -2.60 5.76
CA LEU A 21 -15.53 -1.55 4.76
C LEU A 21 -14.42 -1.63 3.70
N THR A 22 -13.16 -1.81 4.11
CA THR A 22 -12.01 -1.96 3.21
C THR A 22 -12.17 -3.20 2.31
N LEU A 23 -12.58 -4.33 2.89
CA LEU A 23 -12.82 -5.57 2.14
C LEU A 23 -13.99 -5.44 1.16
N ILE A 24 -15.09 -4.81 1.58
CA ILE A 24 -16.26 -4.56 0.71
C ILE A 24 -15.88 -3.62 -0.43
N ALA A 25 -15.16 -2.53 -0.15
CA ALA A 25 -14.70 -1.61 -1.18
C ALA A 25 -13.79 -2.32 -2.19
N TYR A 26 -12.85 -3.15 -1.72
CA TYR A 26 -12.02 -3.96 -2.62
C TYR A 26 -12.84 -4.94 -3.44
N GLN A 27 -13.82 -5.63 -2.84
CA GLN A 27 -14.66 -6.59 -3.54
C GLN A 27 -15.52 -5.94 -4.64
N ILE A 28 -16.05 -4.74 -4.38
CA ILE A 28 -16.77 -3.94 -5.38
C ILE A 28 -15.81 -3.55 -6.52
N GLY A 29 -14.60 -3.10 -6.18
CA GLY A 29 -13.57 -2.76 -7.17
C GLY A 29 -13.16 -3.95 -8.04
N ASP A 30 -12.94 -5.12 -7.44
CA ASP A 30 -12.59 -6.37 -8.13
C ASP A 30 -13.74 -6.86 -9.02
N TRP A 31 -14.98 -6.78 -8.53
CA TRP A 31 -16.16 -7.09 -9.33
C TRP A 31 -16.27 -6.17 -10.55
N ALA A 32 -16.06 -4.86 -10.38
CA ALA A 32 -16.08 -3.90 -11.47
C ALA A 32 -14.94 -4.16 -12.48
N TYR A 33 -13.73 -4.43 -11.99
CA TYR A 33 -12.57 -4.78 -12.81
C TYR A 33 -12.84 -6.01 -13.68
N LYS A 34 -13.34 -7.09 -13.06
CA LYS A 34 -13.69 -8.33 -13.77
C LYS A 34 -14.81 -8.13 -14.79
N ARG A 35 -15.86 -7.38 -14.42
CA ARG A 35 -17.00 -7.11 -15.32
C ARG A 35 -16.61 -6.23 -16.51
N SER A 36 -15.60 -5.39 -16.34
CA SER A 36 -15.05 -4.57 -17.43
C SER A 36 -14.16 -5.35 -18.40
N GLY A 37 -13.86 -6.62 -18.14
CA GLY A 37 -12.91 -7.39 -18.95
C GLY A 37 -11.45 -7.07 -18.65
N GLY A 38 -11.15 -6.56 -17.45
CA GLY A 38 -9.78 -6.32 -16.99
C GLY A 38 -9.17 -4.99 -17.44
N LEU A 39 -9.98 -3.95 -17.67
CA LEU A 39 -9.47 -2.61 -18.00
C LEU A 39 -8.53 -2.10 -16.90
N ALA A 40 -7.29 -1.78 -17.26
CA ALA A 40 -6.25 -1.34 -16.30
C ALA A 40 -6.64 -0.08 -15.51
N VAL A 41 -7.50 0.77 -16.06
CA VAL A 41 -8.03 1.97 -15.38
C VAL A 41 -8.92 1.61 -14.20
N LEU A 42 -9.58 0.45 -14.25
CA LEU A 42 -10.48 -0.03 -13.19
C LEU A 42 -9.74 -0.91 -12.17
N ASN A 43 -8.50 -0.56 -11.84
CA ASN A 43 -7.72 -1.30 -10.86
C ASN A 43 -8.50 -1.40 -9.53
N PRO A 44 -8.75 -2.63 -9.01
CA PRO A 44 -9.52 -2.84 -7.80
C PRO A 44 -9.03 -2.03 -6.60
N VAL A 45 -7.72 -1.88 -6.46
CA VAL A 45 -7.09 -1.12 -5.36
C VAL A 45 -7.39 0.37 -5.51
N LEU A 46 -7.29 0.91 -6.73
CA LEU A 46 -7.58 2.32 -6.99
C LEU A 46 -9.05 2.64 -6.69
N LEU A 47 -9.97 1.78 -7.14
CA LEU A 47 -11.40 1.93 -6.84
C LEU A 47 -11.67 1.83 -5.34
N ALA A 48 -11.05 0.87 -4.65
CA ALA A 48 -11.22 0.73 -3.21
C ALA A 48 -10.77 1.98 -2.45
N VAL A 49 -9.58 2.51 -2.77
CA VAL A 49 -9.07 3.75 -2.15
C VAL A 49 -9.99 4.93 -2.45
N ALA A 50 -10.45 5.09 -3.70
CA ALA A 50 -11.37 6.18 -4.06
C ALA A 50 -12.69 6.10 -3.29
N MET A 51 -13.26 4.88 -3.14
CA MET A 51 -14.46 4.67 -2.34
C MET A 51 -14.24 4.95 -0.85
N LEU A 52 -13.12 4.49 -0.29
CA LEU A 52 -12.79 4.74 1.13
C LEU A 52 -12.61 6.23 1.41
N VAL A 53 -11.89 6.95 0.56
CA VAL A 53 -11.73 8.41 0.67
C VAL A 53 -13.10 9.10 0.59
N ALA A 54 -13.96 8.70 -0.35
CA ALA A 54 -15.30 9.27 -0.45
C ALA A 54 -16.14 9.03 0.81
N VAL A 55 -16.09 7.80 1.38
CA VAL A 55 -16.80 7.49 2.63
C VAL A 55 -16.27 8.33 3.78
N LEU A 56 -14.95 8.40 3.97
CA LEU A 56 -14.32 9.16 5.06
C LEU A 56 -14.67 10.66 5.00
N LEU A 57 -14.74 11.24 3.80
CA LEU A 57 -15.15 12.62 3.59
C LEU A 57 -16.63 12.85 3.89
N ILE A 58 -17.52 11.90 3.53
CA ILE A 58 -18.96 12.00 3.80
C ILE A 58 -19.26 11.82 5.29
N THR A 59 -18.52 10.94 5.97
CA THR A 59 -18.70 10.66 7.41
C THR A 59 -17.87 11.55 8.31
N ASP A 60 -17.13 12.53 7.75
CA ASP A 60 -16.21 13.43 8.46
C ASP A 60 -15.28 12.70 9.44
N THR A 61 -14.82 11.52 9.03
CA THR A 61 -14.04 10.62 9.89
C THR A 61 -12.56 10.87 9.68
N ASP A 62 -11.86 11.19 10.77
CA ASP A 62 -10.42 11.40 10.73
C ASP A 62 -9.67 10.14 10.27
N TYR A 63 -8.65 10.32 9.43
CA TYR A 63 -7.86 9.22 8.89
C TYR A 63 -7.18 8.39 9.99
N GLY A 64 -6.77 9.00 11.10
CA GLY A 64 -6.21 8.28 12.24
C GLY A 64 -7.19 7.25 12.82
N THR A 65 -8.48 7.61 12.91
CA THR A 65 -9.54 6.72 13.40
C THR A 65 -9.75 5.54 12.44
N PHE A 66 -9.73 5.80 11.13
CA PHE A 66 -9.78 4.74 10.12
C PHE A 66 -8.56 3.82 10.19
N PHE A 67 -7.37 4.40 10.31
CA PHE A 67 -6.11 3.68 10.35
C PHE A 67 -6.00 2.76 11.56
N GLU A 68 -6.47 3.22 12.74
CA GLU A 68 -6.61 2.40 13.94
C GLU A 68 -7.51 1.17 13.67
N GLY A 69 -8.60 1.34 12.93
CA GLY A 69 -9.47 0.24 12.51
C GLY A 69 -8.86 -0.70 11.46
N ALA A 70 -7.94 -0.21 10.62
CA ALA A 70 -7.30 -0.97 9.55
C ALA A 70 -6.00 -1.69 9.98
N LYS A 71 -5.57 -1.56 11.24
CA LYS A 71 -4.31 -2.14 11.77
C LYS A 71 -4.10 -3.62 11.47
N PHE A 72 -5.18 -4.40 11.35
CA PHE A 72 -5.06 -5.82 11.01
C PHE A 72 -4.48 -6.05 9.61
N VAL A 73 -4.84 -5.23 8.62
CA VAL A 73 -4.27 -5.32 7.26
C VAL A 73 -2.78 -4.98 7.31
N HIS A 74 -2.41 -3.96 8.09
CA HIS A 74 -1.00 -3.59 8.28
C HIS A 74 -0.19 -4.69 8.97
N PHE A 75 -0.76 -5.34 9.99
CA PHE A 75 -0.13 -6.50 10.63
C PHE A 75 0.11 -7.64 9.62
N LEU A 76 -0.86 -7.91 8.74
CA LEU A 76 -0.73 -8.92 7.69
C LEU A 76 0.32 -8.58 6.62
N LEU A 77 0.76 -7.33 6.49
CA LEU A 77 1.83 -6.96 5.55
C LEU A 77 3.15 -7.68 5.87
N GLY A 78 3.44 -7.92 7.15
CA GLY A 78 4.65 -8.65 7.56
C GLY A 78 4.67 -10.09 7.02
N PRO A 79 3.69 -10.94 7.41
CA PRO A 79 3.55 -12.30 6.88
C PRO A 79 3.42 -12.35 5.35
N ALA A 80 2.70 -11.40 4.73
CA ALA A 80 2.58 -11.34 3.27
C ALA A 80 3.93 -11.05 2.60
N THR A 81 4.74 -10.15 3.16
CA THR A 81 6.09 -9.84 2.64
C THR A 81 7.00 -11.06 2.75
N VAL A 82 6.94 -11.80 3.86
CA VAL A 82 7.70 -13.05 4.02
C VAL A 82 7.21 -14.12 3.03
N ALA A 83 5.91 -14.25 2.82
CA ALA A 83 5.36 -15.19 1.85
C ALA A 83 5.81 -14.88 0.42
N LEU A 84 5.91 -13.59 0.05
CA LEU A 84 6.47 -13.14 -1.23
C LEU A 84 7.98 -13.40 -1.37
N ALA A 85 8.72 -13.53 -0.26
CA ALA A 85 10.14 -13.87 -0.29
C ALA A 85 10.38 -15.35 -0.63
N ILE A 86 9.42 -16.26 -0.38
CA ILE A 86 9.53 -17.69 -0.67
C ILE A 86 9.82 -17.99 -2.16
N PRO A 87 9.05 -17.47 -3.14
CA PRO A 87 9.37 -17.71 -4.55
C PRO A 87 10.75 -17.16 -4.93
N LEU A 88 11.14 -16.00 -4.40
CA LEU A 88 12.47 -15.44 -4.63
C LEU A 88 13.58 -16.35 -4.06
N TYR A 89 13.35 -16.92 -2.87
CA TYR A 89 14.24 -17.88 -2.25
C TYR A 89 14.40 -19.15 -3.11
N ASN A 90 13.30 -19.65 -3.67
CA ASN A 90 13.31 -20.81 -4.55
C ASN A 90 14.02 -20.55 -5.89
N GLN A 91 14.20 -19.29 -6.31
CA GLN A 91 14.91 -18.90 -7.54
C GLN A 91 16.25 -18.17 -7.26
N LEU A 92 16.86 -18.36 -6.08
CA LEU A 92 18.06 -17.60 -5.69
C LEU A 92 19.23 -17.71 -6.67
N GLU A 93 19.43 -18.87 -7.32
CA GLU A 93 20.53 -19.01 -8.27
C GLU A 93 20.34 -18.11 -9.50
N GLN A 94 19.10 -17.99 -10.00
CA GLN A 94 18.77 -17.12 -11.12
C GLN A 94 18.89 -15.63 -10.75
N VAL A 95 18.49 -15.29 -9.51
CA VAL A 95 18.66 -13.94 -8.94
C VAL A 95 20.14 -13.58 -8.86
N LYS A 96 20.99 -14.49 -8.35
CA LYS A 96 22.45 -14.27 -8.25
C LYS A 96 23.10 -14.06 -9.60
N ARG A 97 22.71 -14.84 -10.62
CA ARG A 97 23.22 -14.66 -12.01
C ARG A 97 22.82 -13.30 -12.59
N SER A 98 21.67 -12.76 -12.19
CA SER A 98 21.13 -11.49 -12.68
C SER A 98 21.42 -10.31 -11.76
N LEU A 99 22.17 -10.51 -10.68
CA LEU A 99 22.42 -9.51 -9.65
C LEU A 99 22.98 -8.17 -10.18
N PRO A 100 23.98 -8.12 -11.09
CA PRO A 100 24.46 -6.84 -11.61
C PRO A 100 23.40 -6.09 -12.42
N ALA A 101 22.56 -6.79 -13.17
CA ALA A 101 21.44 -6.19 -13.90
C ALA A 101 20.35 -5.69 -12.95
N LEU A 102 20.04 -6.45 -11.89
CA LEU A 102 19.07 -6.05 -10.87
C LEU A 102 19.54 -4.81 -10.10
N LEU A 103 20.80 -4.76 -9.67
CA LEU A 103 21.33 -3.63 -8.92
C LEU A 103 21.41 -2.35 -9.76
N SER A 104 21.88 -2.46 -11.00
CA SER A 104 21.96 -1.31 -11.92
C SER A 104 20.57 -0.78 -12.30
N SER A 105 19.63 -1.66 -12.63
CA SER A 105 18.24 -1.26 -12.94
C SER A 105 17.53 -0.67 -11.72
N LEU A 106 17.75 -1.23 -10.53
CA LEU A 106 17.19 -0.68 -9.28
C LEU A 106 17.75 0.70 -8.98
N ALA A 107 19.06 0.90 -9.05
CA ALA A 107 19.69 2.19 -8.78
C ALA A 107 19.21 3.27 -9.77
N LEU A 108 19.28 2.98 -11.08
CA LEU A 108 18.88 3.93 -12.11
C LEU A 108 17.37 4.18 -12.10
N GLY A 109 16.56 3.12 -11.96
CA GLY A 109 15.10 3.20 -11.97
C GLY A 109 14.56 3.93 -10.74
N SER A 110 15.07 3.62 -9.55
CA SER A 110 14.66 4.31 -8.31
C SER A 110 15.06 5.79 -8.32
N ALA A 111 16.30 6.11 -8.74
CA ALA A 111 16.75 7.50 -8.87
C ALA A 111 15.90 8.26 -9.88
N THR A 112 15.66 7.69 -11.06
CA THR A 112 14.84 8.33 -12.11
C THR A 112 13.40 8.51 -11.64
N GLY A 113 12.81 7.51 -10.99
CA GLY A 113 11.45 7.58 -10.44
C GLY A 113 11.30 8.64 -9.35
N ALA A 114 12.22 8.67 -8.39
CA ALA A 114 12.20 9.65 -7.31
C ALA A 114 12.45 11.07 -7.81
N LEU A 115 13.49 11.29 -8.62
CA LEU A 115 13.84 12.61 -9.15
C LEU A 115 12.76 13.16 -10.09
N SER A 116 12.17 12.31 -10.94
CA SER A 116 11.07 12.75 -11.81
C SER A 116 9.82 13.12 -11.01
N ALA A 117 9.45 12.33 -9.99
CA ALA A 117 8.29 12.63 -9.15
C ALA A 117 8.48 13.95 -8.37
N ILE A 118 9.64 14.14 -7.75
CA ILE A 118 9.99 15.37 -7.03
C ILE A 118 10.05 16.56 -8.00
N GLY A 119 10.70 16.40 -9.16
CA GLY A 119 10.83 17.45 -10.16
C GLY A 119 9.48 17.93 -10.71
N ILE A 120 8.57 16.99 -11.02
CA ILE A 120 7.21 17.30 -11.48
C ILE A 120 6.42 17.99 -10.37
N ALA A 121 6.47 17.47 -9.13
CA ALA A 121 5.77 18.06 -8.00
C ALA A 121 6.23 19.51 -7.75
N TRP A 122 7.54 19.76 -7.80
CA TRP A 122 8.09 21.10 -7.65
C TRP A 122 7.72 22.03 -8.81
N ALA A 123 7.77 21.53 -10.06
CA ALA A 123 7.37 22.30 -11.23
C ALA A 123 5.88 22.69 -11.22
N LEU A 124 5.02 21.88 -10.60
CA LEU A 124 3.60 22.18 -10.38
C LEU A 124 3.35 23.06 -9.14
N GLY A 125 4.41 23.48 -8.42
CA GLY A 125 4.30 24.34 -7.24
C GLY A 125 3.84 23.63 -5.97
N ALA A 126 4.05 22.32 -5.86
CA ALA A 126 3.69 21.58 -4.66
C ALA A 126 4.47 22.06 -3.42
N GLY A 127 3.77 22.19 -2.29
CA GLY A 127 4.38 22.61 -1.03
C GLY A 127 5.41 21.60 -0.49
N PRO A 128 6.31 22.00 0.41
CA PRO A 128 7.38 21.14 0.94
C PRO A 128 6.89 19.84 1.56
N THR A 129 5.72 19.87 2.21
CA THR A 129 5.07 18.70 2.82
C THR A 129 4.65 17.67 1.76
N VAL A 130 4.04 18.12 0.66
CA VAL A 130 3.59 17.25 -0.43
C VAL A 130 4.79 16.64 -1.15
N VAL A 131 5.85 17.42 -1.39
CA VAL A 131 7.10 16.93 -2.00
C VAL A 131 7.75 15.87 -1.10
N ALA A 132 7.81 16.11 0.21
CA ALA A 132 8.35 15.15 1.18
C ALA A 132 7.54 13.83 1.19
N SER A 133 6.20 13.90 1.14
CA SER A 133 5.35 12.70 1.10
C SER A 133 5.44 11.91 -0.22
N ILE A 134 5.82 12.56 -1.33
CA ILE A 134 5.99 11.88 -2.63
C ILE A 134 7.35 11.20 -2.75
N ALA A 135 8.38 11.67 -2.02
CA ALA A 135 9.73 11.11 -2.09
C ALA A 135 9.80 9.58 -1.87
N PRO A 136 9.11 8.97 -0.89
CA PRO A 136 9.15 7.51 -0.68
C PRO A 136 8.23 6.71 -1.63
N LYS A 137 7.62 7.31 -2.66
CA LYS A 137 6.66 6.63 -3.58
C LYS A 137 7.23 5.36 -4.23
N SER A 138 8.54 5.31 -4.48
CA SER A 138 9.22 4.17 -5.13
C SER A 138 9.62 3.06 -4.16
N VAL A 139 9.37 3.24 -2.86
CA VAL A 139 9.69 2.27 -1.81
C VAL A 139 8.49 1.36 -1.57
N THR A 140 8.74 0.08 -1.25
CA THR A 140 7.66 -0.86 -0.92
C THR A 140 6.91 -0.38 0.32
N VAL A 141 5.58 -0.53 0.33
CA VAL A 141 4.66 0.04 1.33
C VAL A 141 5.12 -0.18 2.77
N ALA A 142 5.59 -1.39 3.10
CA ALA A 142 6.07 -1.73 4.44
C ALA A 142 7.28 -0.88 4.89
N ILE A 143 8.18 -0.55 3.97
CA ILE A 143 9.36 0.28 4.26
C ILE A 143 8.95 1.77 4.26
N ALA A 144 8.08 2.18 3.33
CA ALA A 144 7.63 3.57 3.21
C ALA A 144 6.84 4.08 4.42
N MET A 145 6.08 3.22 5.11
CA MET A 145 5.32 3.59 6.32
C MET A 145 6.20 3.92 7.54
N GLY A 146 7.49 3.54 7.51
CA GLY A 146 8.43 3.79 8.60
C GLY A 146 9.30 5.04 8.43
N VAL A 147 9.13 5.80 7.34
CA VAL A 147 9.90 7.01 6.99
C VAL A 147 8.98 8.23 6.97
#